data_AF-A0A3D8IGE0-F1
#
_entry.id   AF-A0A3D8IGE0-F1
#
_cell.length_a   1.000
_cell.length_b   1.000
_cell.length_c   1.000
_cell.angle_alpha   90.00
_cell.angle_beta   90.00
_cell.angle_gamma   90.00
#
_symmetry.space_group_name_H-M   'P 1'
#
loop_
_entity.id
_entity.type
_entity.pdbx_description
1 polymer ?
#
loop_
_entity_poly.entity_id
_entity_poly.type
_entity_poly.pdbx_seq_one_letter_code
_entity_poly.pdbx_strand_id
1 'polypeptide(L)'
;MKANPKQRLFYLSQNSYEMLNSLAKKEHKSKSAMLRILILAKNYENVLQELQKSNEILTEMLYQISKYGSNLNQIAYHLNTDISTTKQAGETIIPLMNEVKELLNHNKKIIENLLKKRKN
;
A
#
# COMPACT_ATOMS: atom_id res chain seq x y z
N MET A 1 -3.45 -23.83 -25.52
CA MET A 1 -2.60 -23.99 -26.73
C MET A 1 -1.35 -23.13 -26.56
N LYS A 2 -0.14 -23.70 -26.59
CA LYS A 2 1.09 -22.89 -26.60
C LYS A 2 1.19 -22.22 -27.97
N ALA A 3 1.10 -20.89 -28.03
CA ALA A 3 1.25 -20.15 -29.27
C ALA A 3 2.67 -20.36 -29.84
N ASN A 4 2.79 -20.75 -31.11
CA ASN A 4 4.08 -20.84 -31.77
C ASN A 4 4.70 -19.44 -31.90
N PRO A 5 5.92 -19.20 -31.40
CA PRO A 5 6.53 -17.89 -31.48
C PRO A 5 6.84 -17.54 -32.94
N LYS A 6 6.30 -16.42 -33.43
CA LYS A 6 6.64 -15.88 -34.77
C LYS A 6 7.93 -15.06 -34.68
N GLN A 7 8.84 -15.28 -35.61
CA GLN A 7 10.02 -14.42 -35.77
C GLN A 7 9.59 -13.02 -36.22
N ARG A 8 10.17 -12.01 -35.59
CA ARG A 8 9.96 -10.58 -35.91
C ARG A 8 11.31 -9.90 -35.97
N LEU A 9 11.52 -9.08 -36.99
CA LEU A 9 12.67 -8.20 -37.12
C LEU A 9 12.27 -6.82 -36.60
N PHE A 10 13.14 -6.19 -35.82
CA PHE A 10 13.00 -4.83 -35.34
C PHE A 10 14.35 -4.16 -35.35
N TYR A 11 14.36 -2.85 -35.58
CA TYR A 11 15.58 -2.05 -35.62
C TYR A 11 15.88 -1.52 -34.22
N LEU A 12 17.16 -1.57 -33.83
CA LEU A 12 17.68 -0.97 -32.62
C LEU A 12 18.85 -0.06 -32.98
N SER A 13 19.02 1.03 -32.23
CA SER A 13 20.29 1.74 -32.24
C SER A 13 21.41 0.84 -31.68
N GLN A 14 22.66 1.14 -32.02
CA GLN A 14 23.81 0.41 -31.49
C GLN A 14 23.82 0.40 -29.95
N ASN A 15 23.57 1.55 -29.33
CA ASN A 15 23.48 1.69 -27.87
C ASN A 15 22.35 0.82 -27.28
N SER A 16 21.14 0.87 -27.87
CA SER A 16 20.02 0.04 -27.41
C SER A 16 20.30 -1.46 -27.54
N TYR A 17 21.01 -1.87 -28.60
CA TYR A 17 21.42 -3.25 -28.79
C TYR A 17 22.44 -3.71 -27.72
N GLU A 18 23.45 -2.88 -27.44
CA GLU A 18 24.44 -3.14 -26.40
C GLU A 18 23.80 -3.24 -25.02
N MET A 19 22.85 -2.36 -24.71
CA MET A 19 22.09 -2.38 -23.46
C MET A 19 21.26 -3.67 -23.33
N LEU A 20 20.53 -4.07 -24.39
CA LEU A 20 19.79 -5.33 -24.42
C LEU A 20 20.71 -6.54 -24.23
N ASN A 21 21.89 -6.52 -24.86
CA ASN A 21 22.87 -7.60 -24.76
C ASN A 21 23.45 -7.71 -23.35
N SER A 22 23.77 -6.57 -22.72
CA SER A 22 24.24 -6.51 -21.33
C SER A 22 23.19 -7.04 -20.35
N LEU A 23 21.95 -6.57 -20.47
CA LEU A 23 20.81 -7.02 -19.67
C LEU A 23 20.54 -8.52 -19.82
N ALA A 24 20.50 -9.02 -21.05
CA ALA A 24 20.29 -10.43 -21.34
C ALA A 24 21.40 -11.31 -20.72
N LYS A 25 22.66 -10.87 -20.77
CA LYS A 25 23.78 -11.57 -20.11
C LYS A 25 23.64 -11.56 -18.59
N LYS A 26 23.37 -10.40 -17.99
CA LYS A 26 23.21 -10.24 -16.54
C LYS A 26 22.14 -11.17 -15.98
N GLU A 27 21.01 -11.29 -16.68
CA GLU A 27 19.86 -12.09 -16.25
C GLU A 27 19.93 -13.56 -16.71
N HIS A 28 21.02 -13.97 -17.37
CA HIS A 28 21.19 -15.30 -17.96
C HIS A 28 20.04 -15.71 -18.90
N LYS A 29 19.61 -14.80 -19.77
CA LYS A 29 18.49 -15.00 -20.70
C LYS A 29 18.89 -14.72 -22.14
N SER A 30 18.14 -15.30 -23.08
CA SER A 30 18.27 -14.89 -24.49
C SER A 30 17.73 -13.47 -24.68
N LYS A 31 18.26 -12.74 -25.67
CA LYS A 31 17.79 -11.39 -26.02
C LYS A 31 16.27 -11.37 -26.28
N SER A 32 15.74 -12.37 -26.96
CA SER A 32 14.29 -12.50 -27.22
C SER A 32 13.49 -12.75 -25.94
N ALA A 33 14.02 -13.51 -24.98
CA ALA A 33 13.38 -13.69 -23.68
C ALA A 33 13.42 -12.39 -22.87
N MET A 34 14.55 -11.67 -22.88
CA MET A 34 14.68 -10.38 -22.21
C MET A 34 13.73 -9.34 -22.81
N LEU A 35 13.62 -9.26 -24.14
CA LEU A 35 12.70 -8.36 -24.81
C LEU A 35 11.24 -8.63 -24.43
N ARG A 36 10.82 -9.91 -24.34
CA ARG A 36 9.47 -10.26 -23.87
C ARG A 36 9.25 -9.83 -22.43
N ILE A 37 10.23 -9.99 -21.55
CA ILE A 37 10.15 -9.52 -20.17
C ILE A 37 9.98 -8.00 -20.14
N LEU A 38 10.75 -7.25 -20.93
CA LEU A 38 10.63 -5.79 -21.00
C LEU A 38 9.28 -5.33 -21.55
N ILE A 39 8.73 -6.03 -22.55
CA ILE A 39 7.39 -5.76 -23.07
C ILE A 39 6.33 -6.04 -21.99
N LEU A 40 6.47 -7.15 -21.26
CA LEU A 40 5.58 -7.48 -20.14
C LEU A 40 5.75 -6.49 -18.98
N ALA A 41 6.96 -5.95 -18.75
CA ALA A 41 7.23 -4.92 -17.74
C ALA A 41 6.35 -3.68 -17.93
N LYS A 42 6.04 -3.32 -19.19
CA LYS A 42 5.08 -2.26 -19.51
C LYS A 42 3.69 -2.52 -18.91
N ASN A 43 3.25 -3.78 -18.88
CA ASN A 43 1.98 -4.16 -18.28
C ASN A 43 2.01 -4.08 -16.74
N TYR A 44 3.19 -4.22 -16.13
CA TYR A 44 3.37 -4.07 -14.69
C TYR A 44 3.49 -2.61 -14.23
N GLU A 45 3.65 -1.65 -15.15
CA GLU A 45 3.71 -0.21 -14.82
C GLU A 45 2.40 0.25 -14.15
N ASN A 46 1.25 -0.16 -14.67
CA ASN A 46 -0.06 0.13 -14.07
C ASN A 46 -0.24 -0.58 -12.72
N VAL A 47 0.23 -1.84 -12.62
CA VAL A 47 0.17 -2.62 -11.37
C VAL A 47 1.03 -1.97 -10.29
N LEU A 48 2.20 -1.44 -10.65
CA LEU A 48 3.07 -0.70 -9.72
C LEU A 48 2.40 0.58 -9.22
N GLN A 49 1.70 1.31 -10.08
CA GLN A 49 0.95 2.50 -9.67
C GLN A 49 -0.20 2.15 -8.70
N GLU A 50 -0.91 1.04 -8.95
CA GLU A 50 -1.96 0.56 -8.04
C GLU A 50 -1.40 0.06 -6.69
N LEU A 51 -0.24 -0.58 -6.71
CA LEU A 51 0.48 -0.98 -5.50
C LEU A 51 0.95 0.22 -4.69
N GLN A 52 1.48 1.26 -5.35
CA GLN A 52 1.87 2.51 -4.69
C GLN A 52 0.69 3.17 -3.99
N LYS A 53 -0.45 3.33 -4.68
CA LYS A 53 -1.69 3.84 -4.07
C LYS A 53 -2.15 2.98 -2.89
N SER A 54 -2.02 1.66 -3.01
CA SER A 54 -2.38 0.74 -1.92
C SER A 54 -1.46 0.90 -0.71
N ASN A 55 -0.15 1.11 -0.93
CA ASN A 55 0.81 1.35 0.14
C ASN A 55 0.59 2.69 0.86
N GLU A 56 0.20 3.74 0.15
CA GLU A 56 -0.18 5.02 0.76
C GLU A 56 -1.35 4.83 1.73
N ILE A 57 -2.38 4.08 1.31
CA ILE A 57 -3.53 3.74 2.15
C ILE A 57 -3.10 2.93 3.37
N LEU A 58 -2.26 1.90 3.19
CA LEU A 58 -1.77 1.08 4.31
C LEU A 58 -0.95 1.91 5.31
N THR A 59 -0.17 2.87 4.83
CA THR A 59 0.63 3.77 5.68
C THR A 59 -0.29 4.65 6.53
N GLU A 60 -1.33 5.22 5.93
CA GLU A 60 -2.33 6.00 6.67
C GLU A 60 -3.08 5.12 7.68
N MET A 61 -3.46 3.90 7.32
CA MET A 61 -4.11 2.96 8.25
C MET A 61 -3.20 2.64 9.45
N LEU A 62 -1.91 2.39 9.22
CA LEU A 62 -0.94 2.13 10.28
C LEU A 62 -0.78 3.33 11.21
N TYR A 63 -0.71 4.55 10.67
CA TYR A 63 -0.67 5.78 11.46
C TYR A 63 -1.88 5.89 12.39
N GLN A 64 -3.08 5.64 11.85
CA GLN A 64 -4.30 5.69 12.64
C GLN A 64 -4.37 4.60 13.70
N ILE A 65 -3.93 3.37 13.39
CA ILE A 65 -3.84 2.28 14.38
C ILE A 65 -2.89 2.65 15.53
N SER A 66 -1.75 3.27 15.21
CA SER A 66 -0.83 3.77 16.24
C SER A 66 -1.50 4.80 17.15
N LYS A 67 -2.28 5.73 16.58
CA LYS A 67 -3.07 6.71 17.35
C LYS A 67 -4.08 6.03 18.27
N TYR A 68 -4.80 5.00 17.79
CA TYR A 68 -5.68 4.21 18.65
C TYR A 68 -4.95 3.51 19.78
N GLY A 69 -3.79 2.90 19.50
CA GLY A 69 -2.97 2.25 20.52
C GLY A 69 -2.52 3.23 21.61
N SER A 70 -2.12 4.45 21.22
CA SER A 70 -1.75 5.50 22.18
C SER A 70 -2.93 5.91 23.07
N ASN A 71 -4.10 6.15 22.48
CA ASN A 71 -5.30 6.54 23.24
C ASN A 71 -5.78 5.41 24.16
N LEU A 72 -5.72 4.15 23.72
CA LEU A 72 -6.05 3.00 24.55
C LEU A 72 -5.07 2.84 25.72
N ASN A 73 -3.77 3.07 25.49
CA ASN A 73 -2.77 3.06 26.55
C ASN A 73 -3.02 4.16 27.58
N GLN A 74 -3.45 5.35 27.16
CA GLN A 74 -3.84 6.43 28.08
C GLN A 74 -5.06 6.06 28.91
N ILE A 75 -6.09 5.46 28.29
CA ILE A 75 -7.26 4.95 29.00
C ILE A 75 -6.85 3.89 30.03
N ALA A 76 -5.99 2.93 29.64
CA ALA A 76 -5.50 1.89 30.55
C ALA A 76 -4.67 2.47 31.69
N TYR A 77 -3.81 3.46 31.42
CA TYR A 77 -3.07 4.19 32.45
C TYR A 77 -4.02 4.86 33.44
N HIS A 78 -5.03 5.59 32.94
CA HIS A 78 -6.02 6.26 33.76
C HIS A 78 -6.89 5.28 34.55
N LEU A 79 -7.24 4.11 34.01
CA LEU A 79 -7.97 3.07 34.74
C LEU A 79 -7.11 2.39 35.82
N ASN A 80 -5.80 2.25 35.58
CA ASN A 80 -4.86 1.66 36.54
C ASN A 80 -4.44 2.64 37.65
N THR A 81 -4.45 3.94 37.39
CA THR A 81 -4.35 4.97 38.43
C THR A 81 -5.72 5.12 39.07
N ASP A 82 -5.87 4.76 40.33
CA ASP A 82 -7.14 4.70 41.06
C ASP A 82 -8.01 5.98 40.88
N ILE A 83 -8.93 5.98 39.91
CA ILE A 83 -9.88 7.08 39.70
C ILE A 83 -10.94 6.93 40.79
N SER A 84 -10.68 7.59 41.90
CA SER A 84 -11.39 7.36 43.16
C SER A 84 -12.83 7.93 43.15
N THR A 85 -13.25 8.63 42.08
CA THR A 85 -14.59 9.22 41.96
C THR A 85 -15.16 9.18 40.53
N THR A 86 -16.47 8.91 40.41
CA THR A 86 -17.25 8.92 39.15
C THR A 86 -17.12 10.23 38.35
N LYS A 87 -16.84 11.35 39.04
CA LYS A 87 -16.66 12.67 38.45
C LYS A 87 -15.35 12.76 37.64
N GLN A 88 -14.24 12.27 38.18
CA GLN A 88 -12.94 12.23 37.49
C GLN A 88 -12.94 11.27 36.29
N ALA A 89 -13.65 10.15 36.40
CA ALA A 89 -13.85 9.22 35.28
C ALA A 89 -14.65 9.89 34.14
N GLY A 90 -15.70 10.65 34.48
CA GLY A 90 -16.50 11.40 33.52
C GLY A 90 -15.72 12.54 32.83
N GLU A 91 -14.82 13.20 33.54
CA GLU A 91 -14.02 14.30 33.00
C GLU A 91 -12.81 13.82 32.15
N THR A 92 -12.32 12.60 32.37
CA THR A 92 -11.08 12.11 31.72
C THR A 92 -11.32 10.98 30.72
N ILE A 93 -12.11 9.95 31.09
CA ILE A 93 -12.28 8.75 30.26
C ILE A 93 -13.31 8.97 29.15
N ILE A 94 -14.42 9.65 29.44
CA ILE A 94 -15.49 9.88 28.45
C ILE A 94 -14.99 10.70 27.24
N PRO A 95 -14.23 11.79 27.40
CA PRO A 95 -13.67 12.52 26.27
C PRO A 95 -12.72 11.68 25.42
N LEU A 96 -11.83 10.91 26.06
CA LEU A 96 -10.90 10.00 25.36
C LEU A 96 -11.65 8.93 24.55
N MET A 97 -12.69 8.33 25.13
CA MET A 97 -13.53 7.37 24.43
C MET A 97 -14.28 7.99 23.24
N ASN A 98 -14.77 9.23 23.39
CA ASN A 98 -15.43 9.94 22.31
C ASN A 98 -14.44 10.29 21.18
N GLU A 99 -13.20 10.68 21.51
CA GLU A 99 -12.16 10.94 20.52
C GLU A 99 -11.79 9.67 19.74
N VAL A 100 -11.64 8.53 20.43
CA VAL A 100 -11.43 7.22 19.79
C VAL A 100 -12.60 6.89 18.86
N LYS A 101 -13.84 7.10 19.30
CA LYS A 101 -15.04 6.84 18.49
C LYS A 101 -15.10 7.71 17.24
N GLU A 102 -14.78 8.99 17.34
CA GLU A 102 -14.76 9.91 16.19
C GLU A 102 -13.70 9.53 15.18
N LEU A 103 -12.50 9.19 15.63
CA LEU A 103 -11.43 8.69 14.77
C LEU A 103 -11.86 7.40 14.06
N LEU A 104 -12.48 6.46 14.78
CA LEU A 104 -12.96 5.19 14.21
C LEU A 104 -14.02 5.44 13.12
N ASN A 105 -14.94 6.37 13.36
CA ASN A 105 -15.97 6.76 12.40
C ASN A 105 -15.37 7.47 11.18
N HIS A 106 -14.37 8.33 11.37
CA HIS A 106 -13.66 9.00 10.29
C HIS A 106 -12.95 7.99 9.37
N ASN A 107 -12.22 7.04 9.97
CA ASN A 107 -11.50 6.02 9.22
C ASN A 107 -12.44 5.06 8.51
N LYS A 108 -13.56 4.69 9.13
CA LYS A 108 -14.61 3.89 8.48
C LYS A 108 -15.09 4.57 7.18
N LYS A 109 -15.36 5.88 7.21
CA LYS A 109 -15.77 6.64 6.02
C LYS A 109 -14.68 6.68 4.94
N ILE A 110 -13.42 6.87 5.33
CA ILE A 110 -12.29 6.84 4.37
C ILE A 110 -12.23 5.48 3.68
N ILE A 111 -12.28 4.39 4.45
CA ILE A 111 -12.23 3.02 3.91
C ILE A 111 -13.42 2.75 2.99
N GLU A 112 -14.63 3.12 3.37
CA GLU A 112 -15.84 2.96 2.55
C GLU A 112 -15.74 3.72 1.21
N ASN A 113 -15.20 4.94 1.23
CA ASN A 113 -15.00 5.74 0.02
C ASN A 113 -13.91 5.16 -0.90
N LEU A 114 -12.83 4.64 -0.33
CA LEU A 114 -11.77 3.97 -1.08
C LEU A 114 -12.28 2.66 -1.72
N LEU A 115 -13.11 1.89 -1.01
CA LEU A 115 -13.73 0.67 -1.54
C LEU A 115 -14.74 0.96 -2.67
N LYS A 116 -15.48 2.06 -2.60
CA LYS A 116 -16.38 2.51 -3.68
C LYS A 116 -15.62 2.91 -4.94
N LYS A 117 -14.50 3.64 -4.80
CA LYS A 117 -13.65 4.05 -5.93
C LYS A 117 -12.97 2.88 -6.66
N ARG A 118 -12.85 1.71 -6.02
CA ARG A 118 -12.27 0.48 -6.62
C ARG A 118 -13.27 -0.34 -7.44
N LYS A 119 -14.58 -0.04 -7.36
CA LYS A 119 -15.65 -0.78 -8.05
C LYS A 119 -16.14 -0.13 -9.35
N ASN A 120 -15.65 1.08 -9.65
CA ASN A 120 -15.90 1.83 -10.89
C ASN A 120 -14.62 1.89 -11.71
#